data_AF-A0A6L5QTV5-F1
#
_entry.id   AF-A0A6L5QTV5-F1
#
_cell.length_a   1.000
_cell.length_b   1.000
_cell.length_c   1.000
_cell.angle_alpha   90.00
_cell.angle_beta   90.00
_cell.angle_gamma   90.00
#
_symmetry.space_group_name_H-M   'P 1'
#
loop_
_entity.id
_entity.type
_entity.pdbx_description
1 polymer ?
#
loop_
_entity_poly.entity_id
_entity_poly.type
_entity_poly.pdbx_seq_one_letter_code
_entity_poly.pdbx_strand_id
1 'polypeptide(L)'
;MINIIQAELDISNKLKKAMETSCDDALYFSDDETNLIDAEYLLTVNSAKAIQELNQGFGVPYKIRLEDNTKRFATACTPILGKKPADNFMGFKSVARCQNDTRRPGKIDIAIYIDSNGFDQAFCPIEVKGFNANKREIVKDLQRNADYFNLSSPTGKSELPFAFFVALHSYQKVWSDSKEAKNIEKVERKYEGYIAEDDELKKLCHKIDVTTIRRGSLPEQDDPYIQQFGLNGDEDYHFIGVIVVTQKCEST
;
A
#
# COMPACT_ATOMS: atom_id res chain seq x y z
N MET A 1 -23.13 -6.66 -1.33
CA MET A 1 -21.88 -7.32 -1.76
C MET A 1 -20.95 -6.21 -2.25
N ILE A 2 -19.69 -6.19 -1.81
CA ILE A 2 -18.74 -5.14 -2.19
C ILE A 2 -18.32 -5.36 -3.65
N ASN A 3 -18.40 -4.32 -4.48
CA ASN A 3 -17.83 -4.35 -5.81
C ASN A 3 -16.31 -4.15 -5.68
N ILE A 4 -15.55 -5.22 -5.93
CA ILE A 4 -14.09 -5.27 -5.72
C ILE A 4 -13.37 -4.21 -6.57
N ILE A 5 -13.76 -4.06 -7.84
CA ILE A 5 -13.13 -3.10 -8.77
C ILE A 5 -13.36 -1.66 -8.29
N GLN A 6 -14.59 -1.34 -7.88
CA GLN A 6 -14.90 -0.01 -7.35
C GLN A 6 -14.17 0.25 -6.04
N ALA A 7 -14.12 -0.74 -5.14
CA ALA A 7 -13.42 -0.63 -3.86
C ALA A 7 -11.90 -0.42 -4.04
N GLU A 8 -11.27 -1.12 -4.98
CA GLU A 8 -9.86 -0.92 -5.33
C GLU A 8 -9.63 0.52 -5.80
N LEU A 9 -10.47 1.01 -6.73
CA LEU A 9 -10.38 2.36 -7.26
C LEU A 9 -10.56 3.42 -6.16
N ASP A 10 -11.55 3.25 -5.30
CA ASP A 10 -11.85 4.17 -4.21
C ASP A 10 -10.69 4.22 -3.20
N ILE A 11 -10.13 3.07 -2.82
CA ILE A 11 -8.97 3.01 -1.92
C ILE A 11 -7.75 3.66 -2.58
N SER A 12 -7.47 3.36 -3.86
CA SER A 12 -6.36 3.98 -4.60
C SER A 12 -6.48 5.52 -4.62
N ASN A 13 -7.68 6.04 -4.87
CA ASN A 13 -7.93 7.49 -4.84
C ASN A 13 -7.70 8.09 -3.45
N LYS A 14 -8.10 7.39 -2.37
CA LYS A 14 -7.82 7.81 -0.99
C LYS A 14 -6.32 7.80 -0.68
N LEU A 15 -5.58 6.82 -1.18
CA LEU A 15 -4.12 6.74 -1.02
C LEU A 15 -3.40 7.91 -1.72
N LYS A 16 -3.83 8.30 -2.93
CA LYS A 16 -3.28 9.48 -3.62
C LYS A 16 -3.50 10.76 -2.82
N LYS A 17 -4.73 11.00 -2.36
CA LYS A 17 -5.05 12.14 -1.50
C LYS A 17 -4.23 12.12 -0.20
N ALA A 18 -4.05 10.96 0.40
CA ALA A 18 -3.25 10.81 1.60
C ALA A 18 -1.76 11.13 1.37
N MET A 19 -1.20 10.81 0.20
CA MET A 19 0.16 11.20 -0.17
C MET A 19 0.33 12.72 -0.21
N GLU A 20 -0.62 13.43 -0.84
CA GLU A 20 -0.64 14.90 -0.86
C GLU A 20 -0.72 15.46 0.56
N THR A 21 -1.72 15.03 1.33
CA THR A 21 -1.93 15.49 2.71
C THR A 21 -0.72 15.21 3.60
N SER A 22 -0.02 14.11 3.40
CA SER A 22 1.15 13.75 4.21
C SER A 22 2.37 14.60 3.89
N CYS A 23 2.52 15.03 2.63
CA CYS A 23 3.55 16.01 2.28
C CYS A 23 3.24 17.38 2.90
N ASP A 24 1.98 17.79 2.89
CA ASP A 24 1.54 19.04 3.52
C ASP A 24 1.71 19.01 5.04
N ASP A 25 1.27 17.94 5.70
CA ASP A 25 1.44 17.75 7.14
C ASP A 25 2.93 17.71 7.54
N ALA A 26 3.77 17.02 6.75
CA ALA A 26 5.21 16.97 7.01
C ALA A 26 5.84 18.36 6.97
N LEU A 27 5.42 19.20 6.02
CA LEU A 27 5.83 20.60 5.95
C LEU A 27 5.37 21.39 7.19
N TYR A 28 4.11 21.28 7.58
CA TYR A 28 3.57 22.04 8.72
C TYR A 28 4.13 21.62 10.07
N PHE A 29 4.58 20.37 10.22
CA PHE A 29 5.05 19.84 11.51
C PHE A 29 6.56 19.98 11.73
N SER A 30 7.34 20.26 10.69
CA SER A 30 8.80 20.27 10.76
C SER A 30 9.43 21.65 10.89
N ASP A 31 8.68 22.73 10.60
CA ASP A 31 9.21 24.09 10.38
C ASP A 31 10.44 24.14 9.43
N ASP A 32 10.70 23.03 8.71
CA ASP A 32 11.86 22.78 7.85
C ASP A 32 11.46 21.70 6.83
N GLU A 33 11.13 22.12 5.60
CA GLU A 33 10.67 21.21 4.53
C GLU A 33 11.70 20.12 4.15
N THR A 34 12.96 20.26 4.59
CA THR A 34 14.04 19.28 4.34
C THR A 34 14.15 18.24 5.45
N ASN A 35 13.66 18.56 6.66
CA ASN A 35 13.42 17.58 7.71
C ASN A 35 12.15 16.82 7.37
N LEU A 36 12.32 15.87 6.46
CA LEU A 36 11.37 14.80 6.16
C LEU A 36 11.11 14.04 7.48
N ILE A 37 10.23 14.58 8.35
CA ILE A 37 9.54 13.83 9.41
C ILE A 37 9.15 12.51 8.79
N ASP A 38 9.36 11.40 9.50
CA ASP A 38 9.20 10.03 9.03
C ASP A 38 7.94 9.90 8.15
N ALA A 39 8.12 10.16 6.85
CA ALA A 39 7.01 10.46 5.95
C ALA A 39 6.15 9.22 5.78
N GLU A 40 6.76 8.06 6.03
CA GLU A 40 6.13 6.76 6.17
C GLU A 40 5.06 6.73 7.27
N TYR A 41 5.33 7.29 8.46
CA TYR A 41 4.36 7.35 9.55
C TYR A 41 3.17 8.26 9.21
N LEU A 42 3.43 9.49 8.78
CA LEU A 42 2.36 10.42 8.40
C LEU A 42 1.53 9.86 7.25
N LEU A 43 2.19 9.27 6.24
CA LEU A 43 1.53 8.62 5.12
C LEU A 43 0.66 7.45 5.55
N THR A 44 1.13 6.63 6.48
CA THR A 44 0.37 5.51 7.04
C THR A 44 -0.89 5.99 7.76
N VAL A 45 -0.76 6.97 8.66
CA VAL A 45 -1.89 7.51 9.43
C VAL A 45 -2.90 8.22 8.53
N ASN A 46 -2.43 9.07 7.62
CA ASN A 46 -3.30 9.80 6.71
C ASN A 46 -3.99 8.90 5.69
N SER A 47 -3.32 7.82 5.25
CA SER A 47 -3.92 6.80 4.40
C SER A 47 -5.06 6.08 5.12
N ALA A 48 -4.86 5.67 6.38
CA ALA A 48 -5.94 5.07 7.17
C ALA A 48 -7.11 6.04 7.40
N LYS A 49 -6.84 7.31 7.72
CA LYS A 49 -7.88 8.36 7.85
C LYS A 49 -8.65 8.57 6.54
N ALA A 50 -7.95 8.69 5.41
CA ALA A 50 -8.58 8.89 4.12
C ALA A 50 -9.47 7.71 3.72
N ILE A 51 -9.02 6.46 3.96
CA ILE A 51 -9.79 5.25 3.69
C ILE A 51 -11.00 5.15 4.64
N GLN A 52 -10.88 5.58 5.90
CA GLN A 52 -12.00 5.61 6.85
C GLN A 52 -13.17 6.44 6.32
N GLU A 53 -12.92 7.49 5.53
CA GLU A 53 -13.97 8.30 4.91
C GLU A 53 -14.87 7.49 3.95
N LEU A 54 -14.43 6.32 3.47
CA LEU A 54 -15.24 5.43 2.63
C LEU A 54 -16.33 4.70 3.45
N ASN A 55 -16.28 4.73 4.77
CA ASN A 55 -17.28 4.11 5.64
C ASN A 55 -18.59 4.93 5.79
N GLN A 56 -18.88 5.81 4.84
CA GLN A 56 -20.09 6.63 4.87
C GLN A 56 -21.27 5.89 4.22
N GLY A 57 -22.24 5.43 5.02
CA GLY A 57 -23.52 4.89 4.53
C GLY A 57 -23.98 3.59 5.20
N PHE A 58 -25.08 3.04 4.69
CA PHE A 58 -25.60 1.72 5.09
C PHE A 58 -24.87 0.62 4.32
N GLY A 59 -24.13 -0.25 5.01
CA GLY A 59 -23.36 -1.33 4.37
C GLY A 59 -22.43 -2.06 5.34
N VAL A 60 -21.54 -2.88 4.81
CA VAL A 60 -20.44 -3.51 5.57
C VAL A 60 -19.27 -2.52 5.58
N PRO A 61 -18.99 -1.83 6.71
CA PRO A 61 -17.91 -0.87 6.77
C PRO A 61 -16.55 -1.58 6.73
N TYR A 62 -15.53 -0.90 6.21
CA TYR A 62 -14.15 -1.29 6.36
C TYR A 62 -13.73 -1.20 7.84
N LYS A 63 -13.11 -2.26 8.33
CA LYS A 63 -12.40 -2.25 9.61
C LYS A 63 -10.91 -2.10 9.33
N ILE A 64 -10.41 -0.91 9.59
CA ILE A 64 -9.02 -0.51 9.31
C ILE A 64 -8.19 -0.69 10.57
N ARG A 65 -7.04 -1.32 10.45
CA ARG A 65 -6.08 -1.50 11.54
C ARG A 65 -4.70 -1.09 11.09
N LEU A 66 -4.09 -0.23 11.88
CA LEU A 66 -2.68 0.10 11.74
C LEU A 66 -1.85 -0.98 12.43
N GLU A 67 -0.70 -1.31 11.86
CA GLU A 67 0.30 -2.15 12.51
C GLU A 67 -0.25 -3.55 12.91
N ASP A 68 -1.18 -4.10 12.13
CA ASP A 68 -1.85 -5.36 12.48
C ASP A 68 -0.92 -6.56 12.28
N ASN A 69 -1.08 -7.56 13.13
CA ASN A 69 -0.20 -8.71 13.15
C ASN A 69 -0.35 -9.54 11.86
N THR A 70 0.76 -9.84 11.18
CA THR A 70 0.76 -10.57 9.90
C THR A 70 0.08 -11.94 9.99
N LYS A 71 0.24 -12.64 11.13
CA LYS A 71 -0.37 -13.96 11.39
C LYS A 71 -1.90 -13.88 11.44
N ARG A 72 -2.41 -12.81 12.06
CA ARG A 72 -3.85 -12.56 12.15
C ARG A 72 -4.44 -12.27 10.77
N PHE A 73 -3.78 -11.40 10.00
CA PHE A 73 -4.19 -11.08 8.63
C PHE A 73 -4.14 -12.31 7.72
N ALA A 74 -3.03 -13.05 7.71
CA ALA A 74 -2.87 -14.27 6.93
C ALA A 74 -3.90 -15.35 7.27
N THR A 75 -4.25 -15.49 8.55
CA THR A 75 -5.34 -16.37 8.95
C THR A 75 -6.65 -15.90 8.31
N ALA A 76 -6.95 -14.61 8.40
CA ALA A 76 -8.17 -14.01 7.84
C ALA A 76 -8.26 -14.04 6.30
N CYS A 77 -7.17 -14.30 5.58
CA CYS A 77 -7.17 -14.46 4.13
C CYS A 77 -7.85 -15.75 3.64
N THR A 78 -8.05 -16.77 4.47
CA THR A 78 -8.68 -18.05 4.05
C THR A 78 -10.11 -18.20 4.59
N PRO A 79 -10.97 -19.00 3.92
CA PRO A 79 -12.37 -19.21 4.33
C PRO A 79 -12.49 -19.67 5.78
N ILE A 80 -13.56 -19.28 6.47
CA ILE A 80 -13.77 -19.68 7.87
C ILE A 80 -14.11 -21.16 7.99
N LEU A 81 -14.89 -21.67 7.04
CA LEU A 81 -15.32 -23.06 6.97
C LEU A 81 -14.94 -23.63 5.62
N GLY A 82 -14.57 -24.91 5.60
CA GLY A 82 -14.38 -25.67 4.38
C GLY A 82 -14.88 -27.10 4.55
N LYS A 83 -14.83 -27.86 3.47
CA LYS A 83 -15.20 -29.28 3.45
C LYS A 83 -13.97 -30.12 3.15
N LYS A 84 -13.74 -31.15 3.96
CA LYS A 84 -12.73 -32.17 3.68
C LYS A 84 -13.38 -33.51 3.39
N PRO A 85 -12.84 -34.33 2.48
CA PRO A 85 -13.26 -35.71 2.32
C PRO A 85 -13.24 -36.44 3.68
N ALA A 86 -14.25 -37.27 3.91
CA ALA A 86 -14.36 -38.08 5.12
C ALA A 86 -14.98 -39.43 4.79
N ASP A 87 -14.54 -40.46 5.50
CA ASP A 87 -15.07 -41.82 5.41
C ASP A 87 -16.36 -41.93 6.23
N ASN A 88 -17.35 -41.09 5.91
CA ASN A 88 -18.69 -41.11 6.48
C ASN A 88 -19.73 -41.14 5.34
N PHE A 89 -20.99 -41.42 5.68
CA PHE A 89 -22.08 -41.51 4.69
C PHE A 89 -22.26 -40.22 3.86
N MET A 90 -21.90 -39.05 4.40
CA MET A 90 -21.98 -37.78 3.68
C MET A 90 -20.79 -37.55 2.73
N GLY A 91 -19.71 -38.34 2.83
CA GLY A 91 -18.49 -38.20 2.02
C GLY A 91 -17.61 -37.01 2.39
N PHE A 92 -17.99 -36.20 3.38
CA PHE A 92 -17.22 -35.05 3.83
C PHE A 92 -17.44 -34.71 5.31
N LYS A 93 -16.48 -33.99 5.89
CA LYS A 93 -16.60 -33.34 7.20
C LYS A 93 -16.33 -31.85 7.07
N SER A 94 -17.07 -31.06 7.85
CA SER A 94 -16.79 -29.62 8.00
C SER A 94 -15.47 -29.44 8.76
N VAL A 95 -14.64 -28.52 8.29
CA VAL A 95 -13.44 -28.09 9.01
C VAL A 95 -13.50 -26.60 9.21
N ALA A 96 -13.07 -26.16 10.40
CA ALA A 96 -12.89 -24.76 10.70
C ALA A 96 -11.47 -24.31 10.35
N ARG A 97 -11.34 -23.02 10.08
CA ARG A 97 -10.07 -22.37 9.79
C ARG A 97 -9.10 -22.56 10.95
N CYS A 98 -7.90 -23.03 10.62
CA CYS A 98 -6.78 -22.98 11.54
C CYS A 98 -5.95 -21.73 11.28
N GLN A 99 -5.06 -21.44 12.21
CA GLN A 99 -4.12 -20.34 12.08
C GLN A 99 -3.24 -20.56 10.84
N ASN A 100 -3.07 -19.51 10.03
CA ASN A 100 -2.08 -19.49 8.96
C ASN A 100 -0.86 -18.69 9.42
N ASP A 101 0.31 -19.21 9.10
CA ASP A 101 1.56 -18.51 9.28
C ASP A 101 1.96 -17.82 7.97
N THR A 102 2.48 -16.61 8.10
CA THR A 102 3.21 -15.96 7.01
C THR A 102 4.63 -16.51 6.95
N ARG A 103 5.27 -16.46 5.78
CA ARG A 103 6.71 -16.78 5.65
C ARG A 103 7.58 -15.94 6.59
N ARG A 104 7.09 -14.75 6.95
CA ARG A 104 7.79 -13.81 7.84
C ARG A 104 6.85 -13.21 8.90
N PRO A 105 7.20 -13.26 10.20
CA PRO A 105 6.45 -12.57 11.24
C PRO A 105 6.69 -11.05 11.17
N GLY A 106 5.68 -10.28 11.56
CA GLY A 106 5.79 -8.82 11.64
C GLY A 106 4.43 -8.17 11.80
N LYS A 107 4.34 -6.96 11.25
CA LYS A 107 3.13 -6.17 11.19
C LYS A 107 2.93 -5.67 9.76
N ILE A 108 1.68 -5.41 9.41
CA ILE A 108 1.27 -4.77 8.16
C ILE A 108 0.97 -3.31 8.51
N ASP A 109 1.50 -2.37 7.74
CA ASP A 109 1.34 -0.94 8.04
C ASP A 109 -0.15 -0.57 8.13
N ILE A 110 -0.96 -1.01 7.14
CA ILE A 110 -2.42 -0.91 7.19
C ILE A 110 -3.07 -2.21 6.73
N ALA A 111 -3.91 -2.79 7.58
CA ALA A 111 -4.74 -3.94 7.27
C ALA A 111 -6.22 -3.55 7.20
N ILE A 112 -6.86 -3.83 6.06
CA ILE A 112 -8.30 -3.61 5.86
C ILE A 112 -9.03 -4.94 5.92
N TYR A 113 -10.09 -4.97 6.71
CA TYR A 113 -11.02 -6.09 6.82
C TYR A 113 -12.44 -5.66 6.45
N ILE A 114 -13.24 -6.63 6.04
CA ILE A 114 -14.69 -6.50 5.86
C ILE A 114 -15.40 -7.51 6.77
N ASP A 115 -16.62 -7.20 7.20
CA ASP A 115 -17.46 -8.15 7.92
C ASP A 115 -18.01 -9.21 6.97
N SER A 116 -17.81 -10.47 7.34
CA SER A 116 -18.37 -11.63 6.66
C SER A 116 -19.14 -12.46 7.68
N ASN A 117 -20.41 -12.11 7.87
CA ASN A 117 -21.32 -12.74 8.83
C ASN A 117 -20.83 -12.69 10.29
N GLY A 118 -20.36 -11.53 10.75
CA GLY A 118 -19.86 -11.32 12.12
C GLY A 118 -18.40 -11.72 12.33
N PHE A 119 -17.68 -12.03 11.25
CA PHE A 119 -16.26 -12.39 11.29
C PHE A 119 -15.44 -11.48 10.40
N ASP A 120 -14.24 -11.13 10.86
CA ASP A 120 -13.27 -10.37 10.07
C ASP A 120 -12.74 -11.23 8.91
N GLN A 121 -13.03 -10.80 7.69
CA GLN A 121 -12.42 -11.31 6.46
C GLN A 121 -11.38 -10.31 5.96
N ALA A 122 -10.17 -10.77 5.67
CA ALA A 122 -9.12 -9.91 5.13
C ALA A 122 -9.53 -9.39 3.76
N PHE A 123 -9.42 -8.07 3.56
CA PHE A 123 -9.80 -7.41 2.32
C PHE A 123 -8.59 -6.87 1.56
N CYS A 124 -7.69 -6.16 2.25
CA CYS A 124 -6.50 -5.61 1.60
C CYS A 124 -5.40 -5.30 2.62
N PRO A 125 -4.16 -5.79 2.43
CA PRO A 125 -3.00 -5.26 3.11
C PRO A 125 -2.42 -4.09 2.31
N ILE A 126 -1.91 -3.08 3.01
CA ILE A 126 -1.20 -1.95 2.44
C ILE A 126 0.14 -1.83 3.17
N GLU A 127 1.22 -1.92 2.41
CA GLU A 127 2.58 -1.62 2.88
C GLU A 127 2.97 -0.23 2.36
N VAL A 128 3.58 0.58 3.21
CA VAL A 128 3.88 1.98 2.98
C VAL A 128 5.39 2.19 3.10
N LYS A 129 5.94 3.03 2.23
CA LYS A 129 7.34 3.45 2.28
C LYS A 129 7.46 4.96 2.14
N GLY A 130 8.33 5.54 2.96
CA GLY A 130 8.71 6.95 2.85
C GLY A 130 9.49 7.27 1.57
N PHE A 131 10.12 8.45 1.54
CA PHE A 131 10.85 8.92 0.38
C PHE A 131 12.06 8.06 0.03
N ASN A 132 12.18 7.73 -1.25
CA ASN A 132 13.38 7.13 -1.86
C ASN A 132 13.86 5.84 -1.17
N ALA A 133 12.93 5.03 -0.67
CA ALA A 133 13.24 3.71 -0.11
C ALA A 133 14.14 2.89 -1.07
N ASN A 134 15.07 2.14 -0.49
CA ASN A 134 16.00 1.35 -1.30
C ASN A 134 15.29 0.15 -1.94
N LYS A 135 15.85 -0.36 -3.04
CA LYS A 135 15.30 -1.50 -3.80
C LYS A 135 14.97 -2.70 -2.92
N ARG A 136 15.85 -3.03 -1.97
CA ARG A 136 15.73 -4.22 -1.13
C ARG A 136 14.48 -4.14 -0.24
N GLU A 137 14.19 -2.97 0.31
CA GLU A 137 13.00 -2.76 1.14
C GLU A 137 11.71 -2.78 0.32
N ILE A 138 11.71 -2.11 -0.83
CA ILE A 138 10.57 -2.11 -1.75
C ILE A 138 10.22 -3.53 -2.21
N VAL A 139 11.19 -4.28 -2.73
CA VAL A 139 10.98 -5.66 -3.21
C VAL A 139 10.49 -6.56 -2.07
N LYS A 140 11.05 -6.40 -0.87
CA LYS A 140 10.66 -7.19 0.29
C LYS A 140 9.19 -6.96 0.67
N ASP A 141 8.69 -5.73 0.60
CA ASP A 141 7.29 -5.43 0.94
C ASP A 141 6.32 -5.82 -0.18
N LEU A 142 6.73 -5.69 -1.45
CA LEU A 142 6.01 -6.28 -2.59
C LEU A 142 5.87 -7.80 -2.44
N GLN A 143 6.95 -8.50 -2.08
CA GLN A 143 6.94 -9.95 -1.84
C GLN A 143 6.04 -10.34 -0.65
N ARG A 144 6.03 -9.55 0.43
CA ARG A 144 5.11 -9.77 1.56
C ARG A 144 3.66 -9.71 1.12
N ASN A 145 3.30 -8.72 0.31
CA ASN A 145 1.97 -8.63 -0.27
C ASN A 145 1.64 -9.86 -1.14
N ALA A 146 2.59 -10.29 -1.97
CA ALA A 146 2.44 -11.46 -2.82
C ALA A 146 2.22 -12.76 -2.03
N ASP A 147 2.88 -12.92 -0.88
CA ASP A 147 2.76 -14.11 -0.02
C ASP A 147 1.30 -14.38 0.40
N TYR A 148 0.51 -13.33 0.67
CA TYR A 148 -0.88 -13.49 1.11
C TYR A 148 -1.79 -14.16 0.08
N PHE A 149 -1.50 -14.02 -1.22
CA PHE A 149 -2.31 -14.63 -2.29
C PHE A 149 -2.11 -16.13 -2.41
N ASN A 150 -0.95 -16.62 -1.95
CA ASN A 150 -0.54 -18.02 -2.02
C ASN A 150 -0.88 -18.82 -0.75
N LEU A 151 -1.47 -18.19 0.26
CA LEU A 151 -1.88 -18.86 1.49
C LEU A 151 -2.95 -19.92 1.19
N SER A 152 -2.81 -21.07 1.84
CA SER A 152 -3.80 -22.14 1.82
C SER A 152 -3.90 -22.77 3.20
N SER A 153 -5.11 -23.15 3.56
CA SER A 153 -5.43 -23.78 4.81
C SER A 153 -6.38 -24.97 4.55
N PRO A 154 -6.69 -25.80 5.56
CA PRO A 154 -7.73 -26.82 5.50
C PRO A 154 -9.08 -26.36 4.94
N THR A 155 -9.40 -25.07 5.04
CA THR A 155 -10.68 -24.50 4.62
C THR A 155 -10.68 -23.93 3.21
N GLY A 156 -9.51 -23.79 2.57
CA GLY A 156 -9.42 -23.31 1.19
C GLY A 156 -8.12 -22.59 0.88
N LYS A 157 -8.12 -21.85 -0.24
CA LYS A 157 -7.04 -20.95 -0.63
C LYS A 157 -7.38 -19.52 -0.21
N SER A 158 -6.39 -18.64 -0.25
CA SER A 158 -6.57 -17.21 -0.01
C SER A 158 -7.66 -16.61 -0.92
N GLU A 159 -8.60 -15.91 -0.30
CA GLU A 159 -9.67 -15.13 -0.94
C GLU A 159 -9.31 -13.64 -1.02
N LEU A 160 -8.04 -13.28 -0.75
CA LEU A 160 -7.59 -11.89 -0.82
C LEU A 160 -7.77 -11.36 -2.25
N PRO A 161 -8.54 -10.26 -2.45
CA PRO A 161 -8.80 -9.72 -3.78
C PRO A 161 -7.58 -8.98 -4.34
N PHE A 162 -7.03 -8.03 -3.57
CA PHE A 162 -5.90 -7.20 -3.98
C PHE A 162 -5.08 -6.74 -2.76
N ALA A 163 -3.87 -6.24 -3.04
CA ALA A 163 -2.94 -5.67 -2.07
C ALA A 163 -2.33 -4.39 -2.63
N PHE A 164 -2.03 -3.42 -1.76
CA PHE A 164 -1.36 -2.18 -2.16
C PHE A 164 0.05 -2.11 -1.59
N PHE A 165 0.97 -1.63 -2.41
CA PHE A 165 2.23 -1.07 -1.95
C PHE A 165 2.28 0.41 -2.33
N VAL A 166 2.66 1.27 -1.39
CA VAL A 166 2.68 2.72 -1.56
C VAL A 166 4.07 3.25 -1.25
N ALA A 167 4.60 4.15 -2.08
CA ALA A 167 5.87 4.80 -1.80
C ALA A 167 5.96 6.22 -2.34
N LEU A 168 6.84 7.03 -1.74
CA LEU A 168 7.20 8.36 -2.21
C LEU A 168 8.61 8.38 -2.81
N HIS A 169 8.83 9.22 -3.81
CA HIS A 169 10.15 9.53 -4.40
C HIS A 169 10.29 11.04 -4.50
N SER A 170 11.51 11.54 -4.30
CA SER A 170 11.81 12.97 -4.44
C SER A 170 12.96 13.19 -5.41
N TYR A 171 12.81 14.21 -6.23
CA TYR A 171 13.82 14.68 -7.16
C TYR A 171 14.01 16.17 -6.99
N GLN A 172 15.26 16.64 -7.03
CA GLN A 172 15.60 18.06 -6.97
C GLN A 172 15.91 18.61 -8.37
N LYS A 173 15.83 19.94 -8.53
CA LYS A 173 16.23 20.70 -9.75
C LYS A 173 15.42 20.35 -11.00
N VAL A 174 14.10 20.33 -10.86
CA VAL A 174 13.12 19.85 -11.85
C VAL A 174 12.35 21.01 -12.51
N TRP A 175 13.03 22.05 -12.97
CA TRP A 175 12.43 23.24 -13.63
C TRP A 175 11.88 22.99 -15.06
N SER A 176 11.41 21.79 -15.39
CA SER A 176 10.73 21.59 -16.68
C SER A 176 9.83 20.37 -16.73
N ASP A 177 8.69 20.51 -17.41
CA ASP A 177 7.74 19.43 -17.71
C ASP A 177 8.44 18.21 -18.33
N SER A 178 9.47 18.44 -19.16
CA SER A 178 10.28 17.36 -19.73
C SER A 178 11.07 16.58 -18.69
N LYS A 179 11.63 17.24 -17.67
CA LYS A 179 12.30 16.56 -16.56
C LYS A 179 11.29 15.86 -15.65
N GLU A 180 10.11 16.46 -15.42
CA GLU A 180 9.04 15.83 -14.65
C GLU A 180 8.58 14.52 -15.30
N ALA A 181 8.26 14.55 -16.59
CA ALA A 181 7.87 13.37 -17.35
C ALA A 181 8.95 12.28 -17.32
N LYS A 182 10.24 12.68 -17.45
CA LYS A 182 11.37 11.74 -17.31
C LYS A 182 11.46 11.14 -15.91
N ASN A 183 11.17 11.89 -14.85
CA ASN A 183 11.19 11.37 -13.49
C ASN A 183 10.05 10.38 -13.26
N ILE A 184 8.85 10.66 -13.76
CA ILE A 184 7.70 9.75 -13.72
C ILE A 184 8.04 8.45 -14.44
N GLU A 185 8.50 8.53 -15.69
CA GLU A 185 8.89 7.36 -16.49
C GLU A 185 10.03 6.56 -15.83
N LYS A 186 11.01 7.26 -15.23
CA LYS A 186 12.10 6.61 -14.48
C LYS A 186 11.58 5.82 -13.30
N VAL A 187 10.61 6.37 -12.56
CA VAL A 187 10.00 5.70 -11.40
C VAL A 187 9.15 4.52 -11.87
N GLU A 188 8.33 4.68 -12.91
CA GLU A 188 7.52 3.60 -13.48
C GLU A 188 8.40 2.41 -13.90
N ARG A 189 9.40 2.65 -14.75
CA ARG A 189 10.36 1.62 -15.19
C ARG A 189 11.11 0.96 -14.03
N LYS A 190 11.39 1.72 -12.96
CA LYS A 190 12.05 1.20 -11.75
C LYS A 190 11.18 0.12 -11.09
N TYR A 191 9.88 0.35 -10.93
CA TYR A 191 8.96 -0.62 -10.33
C TYR A 191 8.64 -1.80 -11.28
N GLU A 192 8.49 -1.52 -12.57
CA GLU A 192 8.37 -2.58 -13.59
C GLU A 192 9.57 -3.53 -13.54
N GLY A 193 10.79 -2.98 -13.47
CA GLY A 193 12.01 -3.76 -13.33
C GLY A 193 12.05 -4.59 -12.04
N TYR A 194 11.60 -4.02 -10.91
CA TYR A 194 11.55 -4.76 -9.64
C TYR A 194 10.63 -5.97 -9.69
N ILE A 195 9.47 -5.82 -10.32
CA ILE A 195 8.50 -6.90 -10.52
C ILE A 195 9.04 -7.92 -11.53
N ALA A 196 9.63 -7.46 -12.65
CA ALA A 196 10.16 -8.30 -13.71
C ALA A 196 11.45 -9.06 -13.33
N GLU A 197 12.14 -8.68 -12.25
CA GLU A 197 13.30 -9.41 -11.75
C GLU A 197 12.94 -10.50 -10.73
N ASP A 198 11.75 -10.46 -10.12
CA ASP A 198 11.34 -11.36 -9.05
C ASP A 198 10.35 -12.44 -9.51
N ASP A 199 10.71 -13.72 -9.32
CA ASP A 199 9.92 -14.84 -9.81
C ASP A 199 8.60 -15.07 -9.07
N GLU A 200 8.47 -14.62 -7.81
CA GLU A 200 7.21 -14.73 -7.08
C GLU A 200 6.26 -13.61 -7.50
N LEU A 201 6.78 -12.40 -7.73
CA LEU A 201 5.98 -11.26 -8.21
C LEU A 201 5.42 -11.52 -9.61
N LYS A 202 6.22 -12.05 -10.55
CA LYS A 202 5.76 -12.39 -11.92
C LYS A 202 4.54 -13.31 -12.00
N LYS A 203 4.22 -14.06 -10.93
CA LYS A 203 3.07 -14.97 -10.89
C LYS A 203 1.75 -14.24 -10.64
N LEU A 204 1.81 -12.95 -10.30
CA LEU A 204 0.69 -12.09 -10.00
C LEU A 204 0.58 -10.99 -11.05
N CYS A 205 -0.58 -10.34 -11.06
CA CYS A 205 -0.86 -9.22 -11.94
C CYS A 205 -0.68 -7.93 -11.15
N HIS A 206 0.04 -6.98 -11.75
CA HIS A 206 0.40 -5.73 -11.11
C HIS A 206 -0.07 -4.53 -11.94
N LYS A 207 -0.67 -3.56 -11.29
CA LYS A 207 -0.95 -2.23 -11.85
C LYS A 207 -0.10 -1.22 -11.12
N ILE A 208 0.74 -0.51 -11.86
CA ILE A 208 1.60 0.56 -11.32
C ILE A 208 0.95 1.89 -11.71
N ASP A 209 0.72 2.73 -10.71
CA ASP A 209 0.18 4.08 -10.88
C ASP A 209 1.19 5.06 -10.29
N VAL A 210 1.82 5.83 -11.16
CA VAL A 210 2.84 6.82 -10.81
C VAL A 210 2.26 8.20 -11.05
N THR A 211 2.29 9.05 -10.04
CA THR A 211 1.68 10.38 -10.12
C THR A 211 2.52 11.43 -9.42
N THR A 212 2.48 12.65 -9.92
CA THR A 212 3.06 13.81 -9.24
C THR A 212 2.17 14.15 -8.05
N ILE A 213 2.75 14.14 -6.85
CA ILE A 213 2.07 14.47 -5.60
C ILE A 213 2.23 15.95 -5.28
N ARG A 214 3.44 16.46 -5.46
CA ARG A 214 3.74 17.86 -5.21
C ARG A 214 4.88 18.32 -6.10
N ARG A 215 4.78 19.58 -6.51
CA ARG A 215 5.88 20.36 -7.10
C ARG A 215 5.97 21.67 -6.34
N GLY A 216 7.18 22.18 -6.18
CA GLY A 216 7.38 23.48 -5.57
C GLY A 216 8.82 23.93 -5.71
N SER A 217 9.00 25.21 -5.49
CA SER A 217 10.29 25.81 -5.18
C SER A 217 10.33 25.95 -3.65
N LEU A 218 11.45 25.58 -3.01
CA LEU A 218 11.69 26.04 -1.64
C LEU A 218 11.57 27.58 -1.59
N PRO A 219 11.11 28.19 -0.47
CA PRO A 219 10.67 29.58 -0.47
C PRO A 219 11.78 30.56 -0.88
N GLU A 220 11.33 31.76 -1.25
CA GLU A 220 12.08 32.83 -1.91
C GLU A 220 13.51 32.98 -1.38
N GLN A 221 14.44 33.28 -2.29
CA GLN A 221 15.86 33.52 -2.01
C GLN A 221 16.12 34.55 -0.87
N ASP A 222 15.11 35.40 -0.61
CA ASP A 222 15.10 36.47 0.37
C ASP A 222 14.50 36.05 1.72
N ASP A 223 14.08 34.79 1.90
CA ASP A 223 13.57 34.29 3.19
C ASP A 223 14.72 34.26 4.23
N PRO A 224 14.65 35.11 5.27
CA PRO A 224 15.72 35.22 6.26
C PRO A 224 15.87 33.97 7.13
N TYR A 225 14.87 33.09 7.20
CA TYR A 225 14.97 31.80 7.89
C TYR A 225 15.84 30.80 7.10
N ILE A 226 15.78 30.82 5.76
CA ILE A 226 16.51 29.89 4.88
C ILE A 226 18.01 30.15 4.86
N GLN A 227 18.42 31.43 4.82
CA GLN A 227 19.84 31.80 4.82
C GLN A 227 20.56 31.41 6.12
N GLN A 228 19.85 31.33 7.24
CA GLN A 228 20.40 30.93 8.54
C GLN A 228 20.85 29.45 8.58
N PHE A 229 20.25 28.59 7.75
CA PHE A 229 20.54 27.16 7.70
C PHE A 229 21.35 26.73 6.45
N GLY A 230 21.81 27.68 5.62
CA GLY A 230 22.70 27.42 4.49
C GLY A 230 22.03 26.81 3.25
N LEU A 231 20.70 26.89 3.16
CA LEU A 231 19.93 26.56 1.97
C LEU A 231 19.86 27.79 1.05
N ASN A 232 19.90 27.63 -0.27
CA ASN A 232 20.10 28.75 -1.21
C ASN A 232 18.83 29.21 -1.95
N GLY A 233 17.64 28.71 -1.60
CA GLY A 233 16.35 29.15 -2.16
C GLY A 233 16.12 28.79 -3.65
N ASP A 234 17.05 28.06 -4.29
CA ASP A 234 17.00 27.68 -5.72
C ASP A 234 16.69 26.18 -5.92
N GLU A 235 16.19 25.50 -4.90
CA GLU A 235 15.95 24.07 -4.92
C GLU A 235 14.49 23.76 -5.25
N ASP A 236 14.19 23.59 -6.54
CA ASP A 236 12.91 23.00 -6.96
C ASP A 236 12.86 21.52 -6.59
N TYR A 237 11.71 21.07 -6.11
CA TYR A 237 11.45 19.66 -5.85
C TYR A 237 10.26 19.13 -6.66
N HIS A 238 10.37 17.84 -6.99
CA HIS A 238 9.31 17.05 -7.58
C HIS A 238 9.11 15.81 -6.72
N PHE A 239 7.97 15.74 -6.04
CA PHE A 239 7.56 14.58 -5.26
C PHE A 239 6.63 13.72 -6.10
N ILE A 240 6.97 12.45 -6.22
CA ILE A 240 6.26 11.44 -6.98
C ILE A 240 5.75 10.38 -6.03
N GLY A 241 4.47 10.06 -6.16
CA GLY A 241 3.81 8.97 -5.48
C GLY A 241 3.72 7.76 -6.39
N VAL A 242 3.89 6.57 -5.81
CA VAL A 242 3.72 5.28 -6.50
C VAL A 242 2.71 4.46 -5.72
N ILE A 243 1.72 3.93 -6.44
CA ILE A 243 0.83 2.88 -5.96
C ILE A 243 1.04 1.67 -6.84
N VAL A 244 1.40 0.54 -6.23
CA VAL A 244 1.40 -0.77 -6.89
C VAL A 244 0.22 -1.57 -6.36
N VAL A 245 -0.74 -1.86 -7.23
CA VAL A 245 -1.82 -2.80 -6.94
C VAL A 245 -1.37 -4.18 -7.37
N THR A 246 -1.46 -5.16 -6.47
CA THR A 246 -1.14 -6.56 -6.75
C THR A 246 -2.39 -7.41 -6.59
N GLN A 247 -2.65 -8.30 -7.54
CA GLN A 247 -3.79 -9.22 -7.51
C GLN A 247 -3.47 -10.54 -8.22
N LYS A 248 -4.31 -11.56 -8.03
CA LYS A 248 -4.21 -12.78 -8.84
C LYS A 248 -4.53 -12.45 -10.29
N CYS A 249 -3.74 -12.98 -11.22
CA CYS A 249 -4.13 -12.92 -12.62
C CYS A 249 -5.40 -13.73 -12.82
N GLU A 250 -6.38 -13.16 -13.53
CA GLU A 250 -7.55 -13.90 -13.95
C GLU A 250 -7.07 -15.10 -14.79
N SER A 251 -7.43 -16.31 -14.35
CA SER A 251 -7.23 -17.50 -15.18
C SER A 251 -8.10 -17.34 -16.42
N THR A 252 -7.44 -17.07 -17.55
CA THR A 252 -8.02 -17.06 -18.89
C THR A 252 -8.55 -18.44 -19.27
#